data_AF-A0A450XWW6-F1
#
_entry.id   AF-A0A450XWW6-F1
#
_cell.length_a   1.000
_cell.length_b   1.000
_cell.length_c   1.000
_cell.angle_alpha   90.00
_cell.angle_beta   90.00
_cell.angle_gamma   90.00
#
_symmetry.space_group_name_H-M   'P 1'
#
loop_
_entity.id
_entity.type
_entity.pdbx_description
1 polymer ?
#
loop_
_entity_poly.entity_id
_entity_poly.type
_entity_poly.pdbx_seq_one_letter_code
_entity_poly.pdbx_strand_id
1 'polypeptide(L)'
;MLMAEPTPQAAGITLQGDYLDLISLHETIHELVKNGPDAEEENNAILGLAYDVRKAYEKQREEVRIGPDEWETTYQCVNILWPVVILQTNALRHLAAYQPTSREQQANLYRLESCLEKSLMETEPVIGKKCTDLLFGPGWLTSGYYTLFLNELADEYISGPETGIERFRKLPEILEKANPFSKAYRNFASGLEEQAKQLGCHPGELSDFSEGVDFQW
;
A
#
# COMPACT_ATOMS: atom_id res chain seq x y z
N MET A 1 14.36 6.58 12.60
CA MET A 1 12.96 6.19 12.93
C MET A 1 12.08 6.36 11.70
N LEU A 2 11.31 5.34 11.32
CA LEU A 2 10.31 5.43 10.25
C LEU A 2 9.27 6.53 10.54
N MET A 3 9.02 7.38 9.55
CA MET A 3 8.08 8.49 9.58
C MET A 3 7.30 8.53 8.28
N ALA A 4 6.21 9.29 8.27
CA ALA A 4 5.49 9.51 7.05
C ALA A 4 4.68 10.81 7.10
N GLU A 5 4.46 11.39 5.93
CA GLU A 5 3.72 12.64 5.75
C GLU A 5 2.80 12.52 4.54
N PRO A 6 1.64 13.21 4.52
CA PRO A 6 0.83 13.31 3.31
C PRO A 6 1.62 13.93 2.17
N THR A 7 1.49 13.34 0.98
CA THR A 7 2.02 13.92 -0.26
C THR A 7 1.41 15.31 -0.53
N PRO A 8 2.12 16.22 -1.22
CA PRO A 8 1.63 17.58 -1.48
C PRO A 8 0.24 17.64 -2.14
N GLN A 9 -0.06 16.70 -3.05
CA GLN A 9 -1.37 16.62 -3.71
C GLN A 9 -2.37 15.70 -3.00
N ALA A 10 -2.11 15.31 -1.75
CA ALA A 10 -2.96 14.43 -0.94
C ALA A 10 -3.35 13.10 -1.64
N ALA A 11 -2.55 12.65 -2.61
CA ALA A 11 -2.79 11.42 -3.38
C ALA A 11 -2.30 10.16 -2.65
N GLY A 12 -1.38 10.35 -1.72
CA GLY A 12 -0.78 9.28 -0.98
C GLY A 12 0.07 9.79 0.17
N ILE A 13 1.03 8.95 0.53
CA ILE A 13 1.94 9.16 1.63
C ILE A 13 3.38 9.14 1.14
N THR A 14 4.20 10.02 1.70
CA THR A 14 5.65 9.95 1.60
C THR A 14 6.15 9.20 2.82
N LEU A 15 6.52 7.93 2.64
CA LEU A 15 7.14 7.10 3.68
C LEU A 15 8.64 7.39 3.73
N GLN A 16 9.18 7.61 4.92
CA GLN A 16 10.55 8.10 5.12
C GLN A 16 11.25 7.35 6.25
N GLY A 17 12.54 7.11 6.09
CA GLY A 17 13.36 6.51 7.16
C GLY A 17 14.84 6.60 6.85
N ASP A 18 15.66 6.34 7.88
CA ASP A 18 17.06 6.06 7.64
C ASP A 18 17.25 4.65 7.04
N TYR A 19 18.50 4.31 6.71
CA TYR A 19 18.81 3.00 6.13
C TYR A 19 18.36 1.83 7.01
N LEU A 20 18.54 1.92 8.33
CA LEU A 20 18.22 0.85 9.27
C LEU A 20 16.71 0.69 9.45
N ASP A 21 15.96 1.79 9.46
CA ASP A 21 14.50 1.74 9.50
C ASP A 21 13.93 1.02 8.29
N LEU A 22 14.38 1.40 7.09
CA LEU A 22 13.81 0.91 5.84
C LEU A 22 14.23 -0.53 5.55
N ILE A 23 15.48 -0.91 5.86
CA ILE A 23 15.89 -2.31 5.69
C ILE A 23 15.17 -3.23 6.69
N SER A 24 14.98 -2.79 7.95
CA SER A 24 14.24 -3.57 8.95
C SER A 24 12.77 -3.73 8.54
N LEU A 25 12.13 -2.69 7.99
CA LEU A 25 10.77 -2.80 7.44
C LEU A 25 10.71 -3.76 6.25
N HIS A 26 11.65 -3.64 5.31
CA HIS A 26 11.75 -4.52 4.15
C HIS A 26 11.92 -5.99 4.53
N GLU A 27 12.81 -6.29 5.48
CA GLU A 27 13.03 -7.64 6.00
C GLU A 27 11.78 -8.18 6.69
N THR A 28 11.10 -7.38 7.52
CA THR A 28 9.81 -7.75 8.12
C THR A 28 8.79 -8.15 7.04
N ILE A 29 8.65 -7.36 5.97
CA ILE A 29 7.70 -7.67 4.89
C ILE A 29 8.06 -9.00 4.22
N HIS A 30 9.33 -9.18 3.85
CA HIS A 30 9.78 -10.40 3.19
C HIS A 30 9.60 -11.65 4.05
N GLU A 31 9.91 -11.57 5.35
CA GLU A 31 9.74 -12.70 6.26
C GLU A 31 8.28 -13.07 6.46
N LEU A 32 7.39 -12.09 6.60
CA LEU A 32 5.95 -12.33 6.75
C LEU A 32 5.36 -12.98 5.50
N VAL A 33 5.76 -12.53 4.30
CA VAL A 33 5.33 -13.13 3.03
C VAL A 33 5.87 -14.55 2.90
N LYS A 34 7.17 -14.76 3.14
CA LYS A 34 7.83 -16.06 2.98
C LYS A 34 7.24 -17.16 3.88
N ASN A 35 6.85 -16.79 5.10
CA ASN A 35 6.33 -17.72 6.11
C ASN A 35 4.79 -17.72 6.17
N GLY A 36 4.13 -16.88 5.37
CA GLY A 36 2.68 -16.81 5.27
C GLY A 36 2.06 -17.97 4.50
N PRO A 37 0.72 -18.02 4.41
CA PRO A 37 0.03 -18.95 3.52
C PRO A 37 0.46 -18.75 2.05
N ASP A 38 0.38 -19.84 1.28
CA ASP A 38 0.66 -19.83 -0.15
C ASP A 38 -0.51 -19.15 -0.89
N ALA A 39 -0.40 -17.82 -1.01
CA ALA A 39 -1.35 -16.91 -1.59
C ALA A 39 -0.59 -15.97 -2.54
N GLU A 40 -0.16 -16.51 -3.68
CA GLU A 40 0.80 -15.89 -4.60
C GLU A 40 0.42 -14.45 -4.97
N GLU A 41 -0.85 -14.20 -5.28
CA GLU A 41 -1.35 -12.86 -5.63
C GLU A 41 -1.30 -11.89 -4.45
N GLU A 42 -1.85 -12.26 -3.29
CA GLU A 42 -1.76 -11.43 -2.09
C GLU A 42 -0.31 -11.14 -1.70
N ASN A 43 0.55 -12.13 -1.83
CA ASN A 43 1.98 -12.01 -1.58
C ASN A 43 2.65 -11.05 -2.57
N ASN A 44 2.29 -11.09 -3.86
CA ASN A 44 2.80 -10.18 -4.88
C ASN A 44 2.42 -8.72 -4.59
N ALA A 45 1.16 -8.46 -4.21
CA ALA A 45 0.72 -7.12 -3.82
C ALA A 45 1.53 -6.57 -2.63
N ILE A 46 1.80 -7.40 -1.63
CA ILE A 46 2.58 -7.01 -0.44
C ILE A 46 4.06 -6.83 -0.79
N LEU A 47 4.62 -7.66 -1.66
CA LEU A 47 6.00 -7.53 -2.14
C LEU A 47 6.21 -6.24 -2.95
N GLY A 48 5.16 -5.65 -3.52
CA GLY A 48 5.20 -4.29 -4.08
C GLY A 48 5.68 -3.25 -3.05
N LEU A 49 5.18 -3.31 -1.81
CA LEU A 49 5.65 -2.42 -0.73
C LEU A 49 7.12 -2.67 -0.38
N ALA A 50 7.54 -3.94 -0.29
CA ALA A 50 8.95 -4.27 -0.07
C ALA A 50 9.83 -3.70 -1.19
N TYR A 51 9.39 -3.82 -2.45
CA TYR A 51 10.10 -3.26 -3.58
C TYR A 51 10.26 -1.74 -3.47
N ASP A 52 9.19 -1.01 -3.15
CA ASP A 52 9.23 0.44 -2.98
C ASP A 52 10.15 0.89 -1.83
N VAL A 53 10.07 0.23 -0.68
CA VAL A 53 10.96 0.46 0.47
C VAL A 53 12.41 0.18 0.11
N ARG A 54 12.68 -0.88 -0.66
CA ARG A 54 14.02 -1.21 -1.16
C ARG A 54 14.57 -0.11 -2.06
N LYS A 55 13.77 0.34 -3.02
CA LYS A 55 14.19 1.43 -3.93
C LYS A 55 14.52 2.71 -3.17
N ALA A 56 13.81 2.99 -2.08
CA ALA A 56 14.16 4.11 -1.20
C ALA A 56 15.55 3.92 -0.55
N TYR A 57 15.78 2.83 0.20
CA TYR A 57 17.06 2.68 0.90
C TYR A 57 18.26 2.42 -0.04
N GLU A 58 18.02 1.94 -1.27
CA GLU A 58 19.02 1.85 -2.35
C GLU A 58 19.33 3.21 -3.01
N LYS A 59 18.76 4.31 -2.50
CA LYS A 59 18.93 5.69 -3.01
C LYS A 59 18.50 5.86 -4.46
N GLN A 60 17.48 5.11 -4.87
CA GLN A 60 16.88 5.21 -6.21
C GLN A 60 15.60 6.05 -6.20
N ARG A 61 15.32 6.75 -5.08
CA ARG A 61 14.17 7.62 -4.86
C ARG A 61 14.65 8.94 -4.23
N GLU A 62 13.71 9.75 -3.76
CA GLU A 62 13.98 11.06 -3.17
C GLU A 62 14.62 10.95 -1.78
N GLU A 63 15.38 11.99 -1.40
CA GLU A 63 15.97 12.12 -0.07
C GLU A 63 15.48 13.43 0.57
N VAL A 64 15.28 13.42 1.88
CA VAL A 64 14.94 14.62 2.65
C VAL A 64 15.91 14.80 3.80
N ARG A 65 16.23 16.05 4.13
CA ARG A 65 17.05 16.42 5.28
C ARG A 65 16.14 16.79 6.43
N ILE A 66 16.32 16.13 7.56
CA ILE A 66 15.48 16.27 8.74
C ILE A 66 16.32 16.71 9.93
N GLY A 67 15.78 17.65 10.70
CA GLY A 67 16.40 18.17 11.91
C GLY A 67 17.08 19.52 11.71
N PRO A 68 17.50 20.16 12.81
CA PRO A 68 18.28 21.40 12.76
C PRO A 68 19.68 21.12 12.19
N ASP A 69 20.34 22.15 11.63
CA ASP A 69 21.63 22.03 10.94
C ASP A 69 22.70 21.22 11.69
N GLU A 70 22.78 21.34 13.02
CA GLU A 70 23.76 20.63 13.86
C GLU A 70 23.47 19.13 14.04
N TRP A 71 22.23 18.70 13.76
CA TRP A 71 21.74 17.33 13.93
C TRP A 71 21.01 16.83 12.67
N GLU A 72 21.31 17.43 11.52
CA GLU A 72 20.69 17.09 10.23
C GLU A 72 20.96 15.62 9.90
N THR A 73 19.89 14.89 9.60
CA THR A 73 19.97 13.50 9.15
C THR A 73 19.26 13.38 7.80
N THR A 74 19.87 12.63 6.87
CA THR A 74 19.27 12.35 5.57
C THR A 74 18.39 11.12 5.66
N TYR A 75 17.11 11.28 5.35
CA TYR A 75 16.15 10.21 5.22
C TYR A 75 15.91 9.90 3.75
N GLN A 76 15.69 8.63 3.46
CA GLN A 76 15.28 8.16 2.14
C GLN A 76 13.76 8.08 2.10
N CYS A 77 13.18 8.45 0.97
CA CYS A 77 11.74 8.62 0.83
C CYS A 77 11.17 7.73 -0.29
N VAL A 78 9.93 7.32 -0.13
CA VAL A 78 9.12 6.76 -1.22
C VAL A 78 7.69 7.25 -1.12
N ASN A 79 7.13 7.66 -2.26
CA ASN A 79 5.73 8.06 -2.36
C ASN A 79 4.89 6.85 -2.77
N ILE A 80 3.79 6.62 -2.05
CA ILE A 80 2.89 5.48 -2.27
C ILE A 80 1.44 5.99 -2.21
N LEU A 81 0.61 5.59 -3.17
CA LEU A 81 -0.79 6.01 -3.24
C LEU A 81 -1.59 5.50 -2.04
N TRP A 82 -2.59 6.27 -1.61
CA TRP A 82 -3.40 5.92 -0.45
C TRP A 82 -4.07 4.54 -0.53
N PRO A 83 -4.79 4.17 -1.62
CA PRO A 83 -5.40 2.84 -1.71
C PRO A 83 -4.35 1.73 -1.59
N VAL A 84 -3.19 1.91 -2.23
CA VAL A 84 -2.09 0.94 -2.28
C VAL A 84 -1.53 0.69 -0.88
N VAL A 85 -1.06 1.73 -0.20
CA VAL A 85 -0.38 1.57 1.10
C VAL A 85 -1.32 1.09 2.21
N ILE A 86 -2.59 1.51 2.18
CA ILE A 86 -3.61 1.10 3.17
C ILE A 86 -3.91 -0.39 3.01
N LEU A 87 -4.18 -0.82 1.77
CA LEU A 87 -4.51 -2.20 1.47
C LEU A 87 -3.32 -3.14 1.72
N GLN A 88 -2.11 -2.75 1.32
CA GLN A 88 -0.88 -3.49 1.63
C GLN A 88 -0.62 -3.59 3.15
N THR A 89 -0.91 -2.54 3.92
CA THR A 89 -0.72 -2.57 5.38
C THR A 89 -1.76 -3.44 6.07
N ASN A 90 -3.03 -3.38 5.65
CA ASN A 90 -4.06 -4.32 6.11
C ASN A 90 -3.68 -5.77 5.78
N ALA A 91 -3.16 -5.98 4.57
CA ALA A 91 -2.70 -7.27 4.09
C ALA A 91 -1.55 -7.84 4.94
N LEU A 92 -0.56 -7.01 5.27
CA LEU A 92 0.54 -7.36 6.18
C LEU A 92 0.04 -7.74 7.57
N ARG A 93 -0.91 -6.98 8.14
CA ARG A 93 -1.48 -7.28 9.46
C ARG A 93 -2.18 -8.65 9.46
N HIS A 94 -2.87 -8.98 8.39
CA HIS A 94 -3.52 -10.27 8.23
C HIS A 94 -2.48 -11.40 8.07
N LEU A 95 -1.43 -11.26 7.25
CA LEU A 95 -0.34 -12.24 7.18
C LEU A 95 0.31 -12.48 8.54
N ALA A 96 0.53 -11.43 9.32
CA ALA A 96 1.06 -11.52 10.67
C ALA A 96 0.14 -12.27 11.65
N ALA A 97 -1.16 -12.40 11.35
CA ALA A 97 -2.10 -13.16 12.17
C ALA A 97 -2.04 -14.68 11.93
N TYR A 98 -1.53 -15.14 10.78
CA TYR A 98 -1.39 -16.57 10.46
C TYR A 98 -0.15 -17.23 11.06
N GLN A 99 0.76 -16.44 11.62
CA GLN A 99 2.09 -16.91 12.01
C GLN A 99 2.57 -16.23 13.30
N PRO A 100 3.46 -16.88 14.05
CA PRO A 100 4.19 -16.20 15.12
C PRO A 100 5.00 -15.05 14.54
N THR A 101 5.03 -13.93 15.26
CA THR A 101 5.81 -12.75 14.87
C THR A 101 6.82 -12.40 15.94
N SER A 102 7.98 -11.90 15.51
CA SER A 102 8.99 -11.36 16.41
C SER A 102 8.54 -10.01 16.97
N ARG A 103 9.19 -9.59 18.07
CA ARG A 103 8.91 -8.26 18.66
C ARG A 103 9.29 -7.13 17.70
N GLU A 104 10.34 -7.33 16.90
CA GLU A 104 10.78 -6.37 15.90
C GLU A 104 9.79 -6.27 14.74
N GLN A 105 9.30 -7.41 14.23
CA GLN A 105 8.25 -7.43 13.21
C GLN A 105 6.99 -6.70 13.68
N GLN A 106 6.52 -6.97 14.91
CA GLN A 106 5.38 -6.26 15.47
C GLN A 106 5.65 -4.75 15.67
N ALA A 107 6.85 -4.38 16.10
CA ALA A 107 7.23 -2.97 16.23
C ALA A 107 7.20 -2.24 14.87
N ASN A 108 7.68 -2.87 13.80
CA ASN A 108 7.65 -2.33 12.45
C ASN A 108 6.22 -2.19 11.92
N LEU A 109 5.36 -3.19 12.15
CA LEU A 109 3.94 -3.13 11.78
C LEU A 109 3.22 -1.98 12.50
N TYR A 110 3.35 -1.88 13.82
CA TYR A 110 2.75 -0.78 14.59
C TYR A 110 3.31 0.58 14.18
N ARG A 111 4.58 0.65 13.80
CA ARG A 111 5.19 1.88 13.32
C ARG A 111 4.57 2.33 12.00
N LEU A 112 4.43 1.42 11.04
CA LEU A 112 3.81 1.69 9.75
C LEU A 112 2.35 2.12 9.92
N GLU A 113 1.58 1.39 10.73
CA GLU A 113 0.20 1.72 11.07
C GLU A 113 0.07 3.10 11.71
N SER A 114 0.95 3.43 12.66
CA SER A 114 0.95 4.75 13.30
C SER A 114 1.29 5.87 12.32
N CYS A 115 2.18 5.61 11.35
CA CYS A 115 2.48 6.55 10.28
C CYS A 115 1.24 6.81 9.42
N LEU A 116 0.56 5.75 8.98
CA LEU A 116 -0.68 5.87 8.19
C LEU A 116 -1.78 6.60 8.96
N GLU A 117 -2.04 6.21 10.21
CA GLU A 117 -3.09 6.83 11.02
C GLU A 117 -2.86 8.33 11.18
N LYS A 118 -1.62 8.74 11.49
CA LYS A 118 -1.28 10.16 11.63
C LYS A 118 -1.45 10.91 10.32
N SER A 119 -0.86 10.41 9.23
CA SER A 119 -0.93 11.09 7.94
C SER A 119 -2.36 11.16 7.38
N LEU A 120 -3.19 10.13 7.60
CA LEU A 120 -4.61 10.17 7.25
C LEU A 120 -5.36 11.27 8.02
N MET A 121 -5.13 11.35 9.34
CA MET A 121 -5.75 12.34 10.21
C MET A 121 -5.26 13.77 9.92
N GLU A 122 -4.00 13.94 9.52
CA GLU A 122 -3.41 15.22 9.10
C GLU A 122 -3.96 15.71 7.76
N THR A 123 -4.26 14.79 6.83
CA THR A 123 -4.78 15.14 5.50
C THR A 123 -6.20 15.70 5.59
N GLU A 124 -7.12 14.96 6.22
CA GLU A 124 -8.47 15.43 6.53
C GLU A 124 -9.04 14.58 7.67
N PRO A 125 -9.31 15.12 8.87
CA PRO A 125 -9.61 14.31 10.05
C PRO A 125 -10.86 13.42 9.96
N VAL A 126 -11.92 13.86 9.29
CA VAL A 126 -13.20 13.13 9.24
C VAL A 126 -13.11 11.95 8.28
N ILE A 127 -12.56 12.18 7.09
CA ILE A 127 -12.31 11.17 6.07
C ILE A 127 -11.17 10.26 6.50
N GLY A 128 -10.10 10.82 7.06
CA GLY A 128 -8.95 10.10 7.61
C GLY A 128 -9.40 9.09 8.65
N LYS A 129 -10.26 9.48 9.59
CA LYS A 129 -10.83 8.54 10.56
C LYS A 129 -11.60 7.38 9.92
N LYS A 130 -12.44 7.66 8.91
CA LYS A 130 -13.13 6.59 8.17
C LYS A 130 -12.16 5.63 7.50
N CYS A 131 -11.08 6.15 6.91
CA CYS A 131 -10.06 5.33 6.27
C CYS A 131 -9.27 4.51 7.29
N THR A 132 -8.98 5.07 8.47
CA THR A 132 -8.35 4.35 9.59
C THR A 132 -9.22 3.21 10.10
N ASP A 133 -10.55 3.43 10.23
CA ASP A 133 -11.49 2.39 10.64
C ASP A 133 -11.54 1.24 9.60
N LEU A 134 -11.40 1.56 8.31
CA LEU A 134 -11.28 0.57 7.23
C LEU A 134 -9.93 -0.15 7.26
N LEU A 135 -8.83 0.55 7.51
CA LEU A 135 -7.47 -0.01 7.63
C LEU A 135 -7.40 -1.10 8.71
N PHE A 136 -8.05 -0.88 9.85
CA PHE A 136 -8.09 -1.83 10.98
C PHE A 136 -9.33 -2.75 10.97
N GLY A 137 -10.13 -2.69 9.91
CA GLY A 137 -11.27 -3.56 9.70
C GLY A 137 -10.87 -5.02 9.46
N PRO A 138 -11.84 -5.95 9.44
CA PRO A 138 -11.58 -7.35 9.15
C PRO A 138 -10.85 -7.51 7.82
N GLY A 139 -9.70 -8.19 7.84
CA GLY A 139 -8.82 -8.36 6.68
C GLY A 139 -9.54 -9.02 5.50
N TRP A 140 -9.38 -8.43 4.33
CA TRP A 140 -10.11 -8.79 3.11
C TRP A 140 -9.32 -9.69 2.15
N LEU A 141 -8.23 -10.30 2.60
CA LEU A 141 -7.29 -11.07 1.78
C LEU A 141 -7.77 -12.50 1.51
N THR A 142 -8.75 -12.69 0.63
CA THR A 142 -9.12 -14.04 0.18
C THR A 142 -9.52 -14.08 -1.29
N SER A 143 -8.79 -13.42 -2.17
CA SER A 143 -9.30 -13.21 -3.53
C SER A 143 -8.20 -13.32 -4.59
N GLY A 144 -8.36 -14.28 -5.51
CA GLY A 144 -7.33 -14.68 -6.48
C GLY A 144 -6.90 -13.67 -7.54
N TYR A 145 -7.29 -12.39 -7.43
CA TYR A 145 -6.88 -11.30 -8.33
C TYR A 145 -6.57 -10.00 -7.56
N TYR A 146 -6.17 -10.12 -6.30
CA TYR A 146 -6.03 -8.96 -5.41
C TYR A 146 -5.05 -7.91 -5.92
N THR A 147 -3.87 -8.32 -6.43
CA THR A 147 -2.88 -7.39 -7.01
C THR A 147 -3.44 -6.61 -8.19
N LEU A 148 -4.13 -7.32 -9.09
CA LEU A 148 -4.72 -6.71 -10.28
C LEU A 148 -5.81 -5.71 -9.92
N PHE A 149 -6.64 -6.08 -8.93
CA PHE A 149 -7.68 -5.18 -8.46
C PHE A 149 -7.11 -3.99 -7.68
N LEU A 150 -6.00 -4.17 -6.96
CA LEU A 150 -5.31 -3.07 -6.30
C LEU A 150 -4.85 -2.00 -7.30
N ASN A 151 -4.32 -2.43 -8.45
CA ASN A 151 -3.92 -1.53 -9.53
C ASN A 151 -5.14 -0.82 -10.13
N GLU A 152 -6.23 -1.55 -10.41
CA GLU A 152 -7.48 -0.96 -10.89
C GLU A 152 -8.01 0.13 -9.93
N LEU A 153 -7.96 -0.13 -8.61
CA LEU A 153 -8.38 0.84 -7.59
C LEU A 153 -7.43 2.04 -7.52
N ALA A 154 -6.13 1.82 -7.67
CA ALA A 154 -5.14 2.89 -7.72
C ALA A 154 -5.35 3.78 -8.95
N ASP A 155 -5.57 3.18 -10.12
CA ASP A 155 -5.86 3.87 -11.37
C ASP A 155 -7.18 4.64 -11.28
N GLU A 156 -8.25 4.03 -10.76
CA GLU A 156 -9.54 4.70 -10.53
C GLU A 156 -9.37 5.91 -9.61
N TYR A 157 -8.57 5.77 -8.55
CA TYR A 157 -8.34 6.82 -7.57
C TYR A 157 -7.65 8.05 -8.16
N ILE A 158 -6.70 7.87 -9.07
CA ILE A 158 -5.93 8.98 -9.65
C ILE A 158 -6.48 9.50 -10.99
N SER A 159 -7.24 8.69 -11.74
CA SER A 159 -7.73 9.02 -13.09
C SER A 159 -8.95 9.95 -13.09
N GLY A 160 -9.56 10.18 -11.93
CA GLY A 160 -10.70 11.08 -11.78
C GLY A 160 -10.35 12.56 -12.03
N PRO A 161 -11.35 13.41 -12.32
CA PRO A 161 -11.15 14.85 -12.49
C PRO A 161 -10.77 15.56 -11.18
N GLU A 162 -10.96 14.94 -10.02
CA GLU A 162 -10.67 15.50 -8.71
C GLU A 162 -9.18 15.45 -8.37
N THR A 163 -8.71 16.49 -7.69
CA THR A 163 -7.32 16.66 -7.27
C THR A 163 -7.25 17.06 -5.81
N GLY A 164 -6.06 16.90 -5.19
CA GLY A 164 -5.86 17.32 -3.80
C GLY A 164 -6.82 16.64 -2.83
N ILE A 165 -7.35 17.44 -1.92
CA ILE A 165 -8.30 17.00 -0.87
C ILE A 165 -9.60 16.43 -1.47
N GLU A 166 -10.06 16.91 -2.63
CA GLU A 166 -11.29 16.37 -3.24
C GLU A 166 -11.10 14.93 -3.72
N ARG A 167 -9.90 14.57 -4.20
CA ARG A 167 -9.53 13.18 -4.48
C ARG A 167 -9.48 12.37 -3.19
N PHE A 168 -8.84 12.91 -2.15
CA PHE A 168 -8.77 12.27 -0.84
C PHE A 168 -10.15 11.92 -0.27
N ARG A 169 -11.16 12.79 -0.45
CA ARG A 169 -12.54 12.53 -0.01
C ARG A 169 -13.20 11.32 -0.66
N LYS A 170 -12.72 10.87 -1.83
CA LYS A 170 -13.19 9.65 -2.50
C LYS A 170 -12.55 8.38 -1.98
N LEU A 171 -11.44 8.49 -1.24
CA LEU A 171 -10.68 7.35 -0.75
C LEU A 171 -11.54 6.31 0.00
N PRO A 172 -12.48 6.67 0.90
CA PRO A 172 -13.32 5.67 1.54
C PRO A 172 -14.14 4.83 0.55
N GLU A 173 -14.69 5.45 -0.49
CA GLU A 173 -15.47 4.74 -1.52
C GLU A 173 -14.58 3.75 -2.30
N ILE A 174 -13.34 4.15 -2.63
CA ILE A 174 -12.36 3.28 -3.28
C ILE A 174 -11.99 2.10 -2.38
N LEU A 175 -11.73 2.35 -1.09
CA LEU A 175 -11.38 1.31 -0.13
C LEU A 175 -12.55 0.34 0.12
N GLU A 176 -13.80 0.80 0.12
CA GLU A 176 -14.98 -0.05 0.25
C GLU A 176 -15.13 -1.03 -0.95
N LYS A 177 -14.69 -0.62 -2.15
CA LYS A 177 -14.67 -1.50 -3.33
C LYS A 177 -13.67 -2.65 -3.17
N ALA A 178 -12.59 -2.45 -2.42
CA ALA A 178 -11.55 -3.46 -2.17
C ALA A 178 -12.05 -4.70 -1.43
N ASN A 179 -13.25 -4.65 -0.83
CA ASN A 179 -13.87 -5.80 -0.20
C ASN A 179 -14.20 -6.90 -1.26
N PRO A 180 -13.77 -8.16 -1.09
CA PRO A 180 -14.06 -9.27 -2.01
C PRO A 180 -15.54 -9.53 -2.25
N PHE A 181 -16.40 -9.17 -1.30
CA PHE A 181 -17.84 -9.31 -1.43
C PHE A 181 -18.50 -8.11 -2.13
N SER A 182 -17.74 -7.04 -2.39
CA SER A 182 -18.22 -5.88 -3.13
C SER A 182 -18.67 -6.29 -4.53
N LYS A 183 -19.60 -5.52 -5.10
CA LYS A 183 -20.01 -5.72 -6.49
C LYS A 183 -18.87 -5.37 -7.46
N ALA A 184 -18.04 -4.38 -7.10
CA ALA A 184 -16.92 -3.94 -7.91
C ALA A 184 -15.90 -5.08 -8.10
N TYR A 185 -15.44 -5.68 -7.02
CA TYR A 185 -14.48 -6.81 -7.09
C TYR A 185 -15.07 -7.99 -7.87
N ARG A 186 -16.31 -8.40 -7.57
CA ARG A 186 -16.93 -9.53 -8.26
C ARG A 186 -17.09 -9.32 -9.77
N ASN A 187 -17.44 -8.10 -10.17
CA ASN A 187 -17.53 -7.74 -11.58
C ASN A 187 -16.15 -7.75 -12.25
N PHE A 188 -15.13 -7.20 -11.58
CA PHE A 188 -13.74 -7.22 -12.06
C PHE A 188 -13.24 -8.65 -12.26
N ALA A 189 -13.35 -9.49 -11.23
CA ALA A 189 -12.92 -10.88 -11.28
C ALA A 189 -13.62 -11.66 -12.41
N SER A 190 -14.94 -11.51 -12.52
CA SER A 190 -15.71 -12.18 -13.59
C SER A 190 -15.32 -11.69 -14.99
N GLY A 191 -15.09 -10.38 -15.15
CA GLY A 191 -14.66 -9.78 -16.41
C GLY A 191 -13.25 -10.25 -16.82
N LEU A 192 -12.33 -10.35 -15.87
CA LEU A 192 -10.98 -10.85 -16.09
C LEU A 192 -10.99 -12.31 -16.55
N GLU A 193 -11.81 -13.16 -15.91
CA GLU A 193 -11.99 -14.56 -16.30
C GLU A 193 -12.60 -14.70 -17.70
N GLU A 194 -13.57 -13.86 -18.06
CA GLU A 194 -14.16 -13.83 -19.40
C GLU A 194 -13.13 -13.41 -20.46
N GLN A 195 -12.33 -12.39 -20.20
CA GLN A 195 -11.28 -11.92 -21.11
C GLN A 195 -10.18 -12.98 -21.30
N ALA A 196 -9.70 -13.58 -20.22
CA ALA A 196 -8.70 -14.64 -20.25
C ALA A 196 -9.19 -15.83 -21.09
N LYS A 197 -10.46 -16.20 -20.92
CA LYS A 197 -11.10 -17.26 -21.72
C LYS A 197 -11.21 -16.90 -23.21
N GLN A 198 -11.47 -15.64 -23.55
CA GLN A 198 -11.51 -15.19 -24.94
C GLN A 198 -10.12 -15.20 -25.59
N LEU A 199 -9.08 -14.86 -24.83
CA LEU A 199 -7.69 -14.81 -25.29
C LEU A 199 -6.97 -16.16 -25.19
N GLY A 200 -7.57 -17.15 -24.53
CA GLY A 200 -6.99 -18.48 -24.33
C GLY A 200 -5.76 -18.48 -23.43
N CYS A 201 -5.64 -17.49 -22.54
CA CYS A 201 -4.53 -17.29 -21.62
C CYS A 201 -4.98 -17.47 -20.16
N HIS A 202 -4.03 -17.53 -19.22
CA HIS A 202 -4.37 -17.48 -17.80
C HIS A 202 -4.73 -16.03 -17.40
N PRO A 203 -5.69 -15.77 -16.48
CA PRO A 203 -6.04 -14.41 -16.05
C PRO A 203 -4.84 -13.59 -15.55
N GLY A 204 -3.89 -14.23 -14.88
CA GLY A 204 -2.63 -13.60 -14.42
C GLY A 204 -1.65 -13.21 -15.54
N GLU A 205 -1.87 -13.66 -16.77
CA GLU A 205 -1.05 -13.28 -17.93
C GLU A 205 -1.55 -12.00 -18.62
N LEU A 206 -2.70 -11.45 -18.19
CA LEU A 206 -3.30 -10.26 -18.79
C LEU A 206 -2.63 -8.95 -18.35
N SER A 207 -1.69 -8.99 -17.40
CA SER A 207 -1.08 -7.81 -16.79
C SER A 207 0.45 -7.80 -16.90
N ASP A 208 1.00 -6.65 -17.29
CA ASP A 208 2.42 -6.34 -17.20
C ASP A 208 2.68 -5.61 -15.86
N PHE A 209 3.39 -6.27 -14.95
CA PHE A 209 3.58 -5.84 -13.56
C PHE A 209 4.76 -4.87 -13.37
N SER A 210 5.40 -4.42 -14.45
CA SER A 210 6.74 -3.85 -14.37
C SER A 210 6.81 -2.33 -14.23
N GLU A 211 5.74 -1.60 -14.51
CA GLU A 211 5.73 -0.13 -14.44
C GLU A 211 4.67 0.36 -13.45
N GLY A 212 5.12 0.92 -12.34
CA GLY A 212 4.25 1.67 -11.43
C GLY A 212 3.60 2.83 -12.17
N VAL A 213 2.39 3.19 -11.74
CA VAL A 213 1.61 4.25 -12.41
C VAL A 213 2.37 5.58 -12.33
N ASP A 214 2.69 6.18 -13.48
CA ASP A 214 3.37 7.47 -13.54
C ASP A 214 2.40 8.57 -13.08
N PHE A 215 2.62 9.09 -11.87
CA PHE A 215 1.75 10.06 -11.21
C PHE A 215 2.55 11.27 -10.71
N GLN A 216 2.01 12.47 -10.92
CA GLN A 216 2.59 13.70 -10.38
C GLN A 216 2.14 13.90 -8.93
N TRP A 217 3.08 13.73 -7.99
CA TRP A 217 2.87 13.74 -6.53
C TRP A 217 2.55 15.11 -5.92
#